data_AF-A0A7S0H5G2-F1
#
_entry.id   AF-A0A7S0H5G2-F1
#
_cell.length_a   1.000
_cell.length_b   1.000
_cell.length_c   1.000
_cell.angle_alpha   90.00
_cell.angle_beta   90.00
_cell.angle_gamma   90.00
#
_symmetry.space_group_name_H-M   'P 1'
#
loop_
_entity.id
_entity.type
_entity.pdbx_description
1 polymer ?
#
loop_
_entity_poly.entity_id
_entity_poly.type
_entity_poly.pdbx_seq_one_letter_code
_entity_poly.pdbx_strand_id
1 'polypeptide(L)'
;MANYITKWQVHSPQVWRCYQEVLEVEESDRKRAELAKKEILTLTESSSVISNEGKELKTALSLVVGASTRAQALRDREAAAYAPHSTIERLETLRKKGEAFAGKLQVSRFNPQNEATIQLKQRDRQRLARRLGREVISGEVWVFGFEARNRAIDGDEVYIRLLPQNMWAPSTASSFLLKDIADADRPTLAKINTGTTEEPGGKYPPSGVVVGILKRNWRDFVCTLQVDERTKDFRSVIGVPLDRRLPRVRIQTGQAPTLIKQRLLCRLRGWPPESKIPNAYYVKSLGPIGDPETETQAICVERGVFHPPFPPFLLKGLPEREGNSTGGEEEI
;
A
#
# COMPACT_ATOMS: atom_id res chain seq x y z
N MET A 1 10.66 -37.95 2.21
CA MET A 1 11.19 -36.64 2.69
C MET A 1 12.34 -36.77 3.70
N ALA A 2 12.93 -37.96 3.92
CA ALA A 2 14.09 -38.12 4.82
C ALA A 2 15.45 -38.28 4.10
N ASN A 3 15.47 -38.43 2.76
CA ASN A 3 16.70 -38.71 2.00
C ASN A 3 17.26 -37.52 1.21
N TYR A 4 16.72 -36.30 1.39
CA TYR A 4 17.28 -35.08 0.78
C TYR A 4 18.04 -34.18 1.76
N ILE A 5 18.00 -34.48 3.07
CA ILE A 5 18.71 -33.72 4.11
C ILE A 5 20.15 -34.20 4.29
N THR A 6 20.45 -35.46 3.96
CA THR A 6 21.79 -36.04 4.14
C THR A 6 22.83 -35.60 3.10
N LYS A 7 22.44 -34.93 2.01
CA LYS A 7 23.40 -34.49 0.97
C LYS A 7 24.06 -33.13 1.23
N TRP A 8 23.50 -32.32 2.13
CA TRP A 8 24.10 -31.06 2.58
C TRP A 8 25.04 -31.22 3.79
N GLN A 9 25.09 -32.41 4.39
CA GLN A 9 25.86 -32.67 5.61
C GLN A 9 27.34 -32.97 5.36
N VAL A 10 27.82 -32.92 4.10
CA VAL A 10 29.18 -33.32 3.72
C VAL A 10 30.04 -32.16 3.21
N HIS A 11 29.54 -30.92 3.13
CA HIS A 11 30.36 -29.77 2.73
C HIS A 11 30.37 -28.68 3.80
N SER A 12 31.38 -28.77 4.66
CA SER A 12 31.85 -27.77 5.64
C SER A 12 31.12 -27.71 6.99
N PRO A 13 31.63 -28.41 8.02
CA PRO A 13 31.22 -28.27 9.43
C PRO A 13 31.36 -26.84 10.00
N GLN A 14 32.10 -25.96 9.31
CA GLN A 14 32.33 -24.57 9.73
C GLN A 14 31.13 -23.66 9.45
N VAL A 15 30.33 -23.94 8.43
CA VAL A 15 29.19 -23.08 8.04
C VAL A 15 28.00 -23.26 9.00
N TRP A 16 27.79 -24.46 9.54
CA TRP A 16 26.74 -24.72 10.55
C TRP A 16 27.08 -24.13 11.93
N ARG A 17 28.36 -24.12 12.31
CA ARG A 17 28.82 -23.40 13.51
C ARG A 17 28.63 -21.89 13.38
N CYS A 18 28.95 -21.30 12.23
CA CYS A 18 28.70 -19.88 11.98
C CYS A 18 27.20 -19.52 12.01
N TYR A 19 26.30 -20.43 11.59
CA TYR A 19 24.85 -20.17 11.61
C TYR A 19 24.25 -20.21 13.02
N GLN A 20 24.75 -21.09 13.90
CA GLN A 20 24.38 -21.07 15.34
C GLN A 20 25.05 -19.93 16.10
N GLU A 21 26.31 -19.59 15.79
CA GLU A 21 27.02 -18.45 16.39
C GLU A 21 26.38 -17.11 16.02
N VAL A 22 25.88 -16.91 14.80
CA VAL A 22 25.18 -15.67 14.41
C VAL A 22 23.84 -15.49 15.14
N LEU A 23 23.13 -16.58 15.45
CA LEU A 23 21.87 -16.52 16.22
C LEU A 23 22.09 -16.32 17.74
N GLU A 24 23.18 -16.87 18.31
CA GLU A 24 23.53 -16.64 19.73
C GLU A 24 24.21 -15.28 19.96
N VAL A 25 24.94 -14.74 18.97
CA VAL A 25 25.62 -13.43 19.06
C VAL A 25 24.62 -12.27 19.07
N GLU A 26 23.53 -12.31 18.29
CA GLU A 26 22.52 -11.24 18.30
C GLU A 26 21.77 -11.13 19.65
N GLU A 27 21.51 -12.26 20.32
CA GLU A 27 20.83 -12.26 21.61
C GLU A 27 21.76 -11.85 22.77
N SER A 28 23.04 -12.23 22.68
CA SER A 28 24.14 -11.78 23.54
C SER A 28 24.31 -10.26 23.46
N ASP A 29 24.38 -9.70 22.26
CA ASP A 29 24.63 -8.27 22.05
C ASP A 29 23.41 -7.43 22.42
N ARG A 30 22.19 -7.97 22.26
CA ARG A 30 20.95 -7.39 22.78
C ARG A 30 20.93 -7.31 24.31
N LYS A 31 21.29 -8.39 25.00
CA LYS A 31 21.37 -8.43 26.48
C LYS A 31 22.43 -7.46 26.99
N ARG A 32 23.58 -7.37 26.32
CA ARG A 32 24.67 -6.43 26.63
C ARG A 32 24.28 -4.97 26.40
N ALA A 33 23.58 -4.65 25.29
CA ALA A 33 23.12 -3.30 25.00
C ALA A 33 22.00 -2.85 25.95
N GLU A 34 21.08 -3.74 26.36
CA GLU A 34 20.10 -3.43 27.40
C GLU A 34 20.73 -3.26 28.79
N LEU A 35 21.73 -4.08 29.13
CA LEU A 35 22.48 -3.94 30.36
C LEU A 35 23.21 -2.60 30.41
N ALA A 36 23.93 -2.24 29.34
CA ALA A 36 24.63 -0.96 29.22
C ALA A 36 23.65 0.24 29.27
N LYS A 37 22.47 0.12 28.65
CA LYS A 37 21.42 1.16 28.74
C LYS A 37 20.90 1.33 30.16
N LYS A 38 20.66 0.23 30.89
CA LYS A 38 20.23 0.25 32.29
C LYS A 38 21.31 0.85 33.19
N GLU A 39 22.57 0.48 32.97
CA GLU A 39 23.72 0.97 33.74
C GLU A 39 23.92 2.49 33.55
N ILE A 40 23.88 2.98 32.31
CA ILE A 40 23.95 4.42 32.01
C ILE A 40 22.75 5.18 32.61
N LEU A 41 21.54 4.59 32.59
CA LEU A 41 20.35 5.20 33.21
C LEU A 41 20.52 5.32 34.74
N THR A 42 20.99 4.26 35.39
CA THR A 42 21.22 4.28 36.85
C THR A 42 22.31 5.29 37.26
N LEU A 43 23.37 5.43 36.46
CA LEU A 43 24.44 6.41 36.69
C LEU A 43 24.00 7.85 36.43
N THR A 44 23.08 8.06 35.48
CA THR A 44 22.49 9.39 35.23
C THR A 44 21.48 9.81 36.28
N GLU A 45 20.78 8.87 36.92
CA GLU A 45 19.86 9.14 38.05
C GLU A 45 20.60 9.44 39.36
N SER A 46 21.81 8.90 39.54
CA SER A 46 22.63 9.07 40.75
C SER A 46 23.65 10.22 40.66
N SER A 47 23.90 10.76 39.46
CA SER A 47 24.77 11.92 39.25
C SER A 47 23.97 13.23 39.20
N SER A 48 24.27 14.16 40.12
CA SER A 48 23.65 15.49 40.11
C SER A 48 23.96 16.23 38.79
N VAL A 49 22.91 16.75 38.16
CA VAL A 49 22.80 17.21 36.75
C VAL A 49 23.83 18.25 36.27
N ILE A 50 24.73 18.75 37.12
CA ILE A 50 25.59 19.91 36.86
C ILE A 50 27.07 19.54 36.61
N SER A 51 27.52 18.32 36.93
CA SER A 51 28.91 17.89 36.65
C SER A 51 29.16 17.60 35.16
N ASN A 52 30.41 17.76 34.70
CA ASN A 52 30.80 17.46 33.32
C ASN A 52 30.54 15.98 32.95
N GLU A 53 30.77 15.06 33.90
CA GLU A 53 30.47 13.63 33.76
C GLU A 53 28.98 13.36 33.52
N GLY A 54 28.09 14.10 34.19
CA GLY A 54 26.64 13.99 33.98
C GLY A 54 26.19 14.42 32.58
N LYS A 55 26.91 15.36 31.94
CA LYS A 55 26.65 15.78 30.55
C LYS A 55 27.11 14.74 29.53
N GLU A 56 28.26 14.11 29.77
CA GLU A 56 28.79 13.03 28.93
C GLU A 56 27.90 11.79 28.97
N LEU A 57 27.45 11.39 30.16
CA LEU A 57 26.54 10.25 30.33
C LEU A 57 25.19 10.45 29.63
N LYS A 58 24.62 11.67 29.68
CA LYS A 58 23.39 12.01 28.93
C LYS A 58 23.60 11.94 27.41
N THR A 59 24.78 12.36 26.95
CA THR A 59 25.14 12.32 25.53
C THR A 59 25.29 10.88 25.05
N ALA A 60 26.01 10.05 25.82
CA ALA A 60 26.14 8.62 25.57
C ALA A 60 24.77 7.90 25.57
N LEU A 61 23.89 8.23 26.52
CA LEU A 61 22.53 7.69 26.57
C LEU A 61 21.73 8.05 25.30
N SER A 62 21.79 9.29 24.82
CA SER A 62 21.09 9.70 23.60
C SER A 62 21.62 8.95 22.36
N LEU A 63 22.93 8.70 22.30
CA LEU A 63 23.57 7.99 21.18
C LEU A 63 23.15 6.51 21.17
N VAL A 64 23.14 5.87 22.34
CA VAL A 64 22.71 4.47 22.51
C VAL A 64 21.22 4.32 22.18
N VAL A 65 20.36 5.21 22.69
CA VAL A 65 18.93 5.23 22.36
C VAL A 65 18.71 5.48 20.87
N GLY A 66 19.46 6.40 20.27
CA GLY A 66 19.41 6.69 18.84
C GLY A 66 19.84 5.50 17.98
N ALA A 67 20.92 4.80 18.36
CA ALA A 67 21.40 3.60 17.66
C ALA A 67 20.41 2.44 17.77
N SER A 68 19.84 2.21 18.95
CA SER A 68 18.79 1.20 19.18
C SER A 68 17.54 1.48 18.33
N THR A 69 17.14 2.74 18.24
CA THR A 69 15.98 3.17 17.43
C THR A 69 16.25 3.01 15.93
N ARG A 70 17.46 3.32 15.46
CA ARG A 70 17.88 3.09 14.06
C ARG A 70 17.92 1.60 13.72
N ALA A 71 18.46 0.76 14.61
CA ALA A 71 18.48 -0.69 14.43
C ALA A 71 17.06 -1.26 14.37
N GLN A 72 16.15 -0.77 15.23
CA GLN A 72 14.73 -1.15 15.16
C GLN A 72 14.07 -0.70 13.86
N ALA A 73 14.30 0.54 13.42
CA ALA A 73 13.75 1.04 12.16
C ALA A 73 14.28 0.30 10.91
N LEU A 74 15.52 -0.22 10.95
CA LEU A 74 16.07 -1.08 9.90
C LEU A 74 15.37 -2.45 9.88
N ARG A 75 15.17 -3.08 11.05
CA ARG A 75 14.40 -4.33 11.17
C ARG A 75 12.96 -4.17 10.72
N ASP A 76 12.29 -3.10 11.17
CA ASP A 76 10.91 -2.80 10.78
C ASP A 76 10.80 -2.54 9.27
N ARG A 77 11.84 -1.97 8.66
CA ARG A 77 11.92 -1.76 7.21
C ARG A 77 12.13 -3.06 6.43
N GLU A 78 12.88 -4.02 6.96
CA GLU A 78 13.05 -5.35 6.37
C GLU A 78 11.80 -6.22 6.52
N ALA A 79 11.04 -6.04 7.61
CA ALA A 79 9.74 -6.69 7.83
C ALA A 79 8.57 -6.00 7.09
N ALA A 80 8.77 -4.79 6.56
CA ALA A 80 7.71 -4.01 5.93
C ALA A 80 7.31 -4.58 4.57
N ALA A 81 6.01 -4.81 4.37
CA ALA A 81 5.45 -5.23 3.09
C ALA A 81 5.58 -4.17 1.98
N TYR A 82 5.79 -2.90 2.35
CA TYR A 82 5.88 -1.78 1.43
C TYR A 82 6.95 -0.77 1.85
N ALA A 83 7.62 -0.18 0.86
CA ALA A 83 8.57 0.89 1.10
C ALA A 83 7.91 2.11 1.79
N PRO A 84 8.60 2.78 2.74
CA PRO A 84 8.09 3.99 3.37
C PRO A 84 7.95 5.11 2.32
N HIS A 85 6.93 5.95 2.49
CA HIS A 85 6.73 7.10 1.62
C HIS A 85 7.75 8.20 1.97
N SER A 86 8.31 8.85 0.96
CA SER A 86 9.15 10.03 1.18
C SER A 86 8.32 11.24 1.61
N THR A 87 8.92 12.17 2.35
CA THR A 87 8.26 13.42 2.73
C THR A 87 7.89 14.24 1.49
N ILE A 88 6.76 14.96 1.58
CA ILE A 88 6.24 15.75 0.45
C ILE A 88 7.27 16.80 0.01
N GLU A 89 7.92 17.48 0.94
CA GLU A 89 8.98 18.46 0.67
C GLU A 89 10.13 17.86 -0.14
N ARG A 90 10.63 16.68 0.27
CA ARG A 90 11.68 15.97 -0.47
C ARG A 90 11.19 15.61 -1.86
N LEU A 91 9.96 15.09 -2.00
CA LEU A 91 9.39 14.75 -3.29
C LEU A 91 9.22 15.97 -4.20
N GLU A 92 8.89 17.13 -3.65
CA GLU A 92 8.86 18.37 -4.43
C GLU A 92 10.24 18.81 -4.91
N THR A 93 11.28 18.70 -4.07
CA THR A 93 12.66 18.99 -4.51
C THR A 93 13.10 18.05 -5.63
N LEU A 94 12.82 16.75 -5.50
CA LEU A 94 13.09 15.75 -6.53
C LEU A 94 12.28 16.02 -7.80
N ARG A 95 11.03 16.44 -7.66
CA ARG A 95 10.18 16.83 -8.79
C ARG A 95 10.73 18.05 -9.53
N LYS A 96 11.27 19.05 -8.80
CA LYS A 96 11.94 20.23 -9.39
C LYS A 96 13.24 19.84 -10.12
N LYS A 97 14.01 18.89 -9.58
CA LYS A 97 15.20 18.32 -10.23
C LYS A 97 14.88 17.45 -11.46
N GLY A 98 13.62 17.07 -11.68
CA GLY A 98 13.23 16.12 -12.73
C GLY A 98 13.52 14.66 -12.36
N GLU A 99 13.81 14.38 -11.09
CA GLU A 99 14.08 13.04 -10.56
C GLU A 99 12.81 12.26 -10.24
N ALA A 100 11.74 12.97 -9.84
CA ALA A 100 10.41 12.45 -9.56
C ALA A 100 9.34 13.15 -10.41
N PHE A 101 8.19 12.49 -10.61
CA PHE A 101 7.08 13.01 -11.40
C PHE A 101 5.77 12.84 -10.63
N ALA A 102 4.79 13.71 -10.88
CA ALA A 102 3.47 13.61 -10.27
C ALA A 102 2.40 13.30 -11.31
N GLY A 103 1.43 12.46 -10.92
CA GLY A 103 0.34 12.07 -11.79
C GLY A 103 -0.82 11.42 -11.05
N LYS A 104 -1.90 11.14 -11.76
CA LYS A 104 -3.07 10.43 -11.23
C LYS A 104 -2.95 8.95 -11.53
N LEU A 105 -3.05 8.10 -10.50
CA LEU A 105 -3.04 6.65 -10.64
C LEU A 105 -4.37 6.16 -11.22
N GLN A 106 -4.29 5.29 -12.22
CA GLN A 106 -5.40 4.58 -12.84
C GLN A 106 -5.14 3.08 -12.75
N VAL A 107 -5.92 2.38 -11.93
CA VAL A 107 -5.78 0.93 -11.78
C VAL A 107 -6.60 0.24 -12.86
N SER A 108 -6.01 -0.76 -13.52
CA SER A 108 -6.68 -1.55 -14.55
C SER A 108 -7.96 -2.20 -14.02
N ARG A 109 -9.05 -2.12 -14.77
CA ARG A 109 -10.31 -2.80 -14.42
C ARG A 109 -10.23 -4.31 -14.66
N PHE A 110 -9.39 -4.74 -15.60
CA PHE A 110 -9.28 -6.13 -16.03
C PHE A 110 -8.19 -6.88 -15.25
N ASN A 111 -7.11 -6.18 -14.89
CA ASN A 111 -5.99 -6.76 -14.14
C ASN A 111 -5.57 -5.86 -12.96
N PRO A 112 -6.47 -5.61 -11.98
CA PRO A 112 -6.22 -4.66 -10.90
C PRO A 112 -5.13 -5.10 -9.91
N GLN A 113 -4.68 -6.35 -9.96
CA GLN A 113 -3.61 -6.85 -9.09
C GLN A 113 -2.23 -6.45 -9.63
N ASN A 114 -2.06 -6.50 -10.95
CA ASN A 114 -0.76 -6.37 -11.59
C ASN A 114 -0.60 -5.08 -12.39
N GLU A 115 -1.68 -4.49 -12.92
CA GLU A 115 -1.57 -3.39 -13.88
C GLU A 115 -2.19 -2.10 -13.37
N ALA A 116 -1.39 -1.05 -13.38
CA ALA A 116 -1.85 0.32 -13.26
C ALA A 116 -1.01 1.24 -14.14
N THR A 117 -1.62 2.34 -14.55
CA THR A 117 -0.95 3.42 -15.28
C THR A 117 -1.07 4.72 -14.49
N ILE A 118 -0.13 5.62 -14.72
CA ILE A 118 -0.14 6.95 -14.11
C ILE A 118 -0.18 7.96 -15.22
N GLN A 119 -1.22 8.78 -15.20
CA GLN A 119 -1.39 9.89 -16.10
C GLN A 119 -0.64 11.09 -15.53
N LEU A 120 0.48 11.45 -16.15
CA LEU A 120 1.29 12.60 -15.72
C LEU A 120 0.58 13.91 -16.01
N LYS A 121 0.75 14.89 -15.12
CA LYS A 121 0.34 16.27 -15.38
C LYS A 121 1.18 16.85 -16.52
N GLN A 122 0.63 17.80 -17.28
CA GLN A 122 1.29 18.41 -18.46
C GLN A 122 2.74 18.86 -18.18
N ARG A 123 2.98 19.52 -17.05
CA ARG A 123 4.33 19.97 -16.63
C ARG A 123 5.29 18.80 -16.37
N ASP A 124 4.81 17.75 -15.73
CA ASP A 124 5.63 16.57 -15.41
C ASP A 124 5.87 15.71 -16.67
N ARG A 125 4.92 15.67 -17.60
CA ARG A 125 5.09 15.06 -18.93
C ARG A 125 6.21 15.74 -19.72
N GLN A 126 6.28 17.08 -19.72
CA GLN A 126 7.37 17.83 -20.36
C GLN A 126 8.73 17.55 -19.70
N ARG A 127 8.77 17.46 -18.36
CA ARG A 127 9.99 17.09 -17.63
C ARG A 127 10.45 15.68 -17.97
N LEU A 128 9.50 14.74 -18.09
CA LEU A 128 9.79 13.37 -18.50
C LEU A 128 10.38 13.33 -19.91
N ALA A 129 9.79 14.06 -20.86
CA ALA A 129 10.31 14.14 -22.23
C ALA A 129 11.75 14.67 -22.28
N ARG A 130 12.05 15.74 -21.51
CA ARG A 130 13.43 16.26 -21.39
C ARG A 130 14.39 15.24 -20.81
N ARG A 131 13.98 14.50 -19.78
CA ARG A 131 14.81 13.47 -19.14
C ARG A 131 15.10 12.29 -20.06
N LEU A 132 14.13 11.90 -20.88
CA LEU A 132 14.27 10.79 -21.80
C LEU A 132 14.88 11.18 -23.15
N GLY A 133 15.05 12.48 -23.42
CA GLY A 133 15.53 12.97 -24.72
C GLY A 133 14.62 12.62 -25.89
N ARG A 134 13.35 12.25 -25.64
CA ARG A 134 12.37 11.86 -26.65
C ARG A 134 10.99 12.40 -26.32
N GLU A 135 10.16 12.57 -27.34
CA GLU A 135 8.77 12.96 -27.15
C GLU A 135 7.98 11.86 -26.42
N VAL A 136 7.19 12.26 -25.42
CA VAL A 136 6.28 11.37 -24.70
C VAL A 136 4.87 11.77 -25.08
N ILE A 137 4.22 10.97 -25.94
CA ILE A 137 2.91 11.30 -26.54
C ILE A 137 1.74 11.00 -25.59
N SER A 138 1.76 9.88 -24.87
CA SER A 138 0.66 9.55 -23.95
C SER A 138 0.80 10.23 -22.59
N GLY A 139 2.03 10.44 -22.12
CA GLY A 139 2.28 10.88 -20.73
C GLY A 139 2.00 9.80 -19.69
N GLU A 140 1.86 8.55 -20.14
CA GLU A 140 1.55 7.40 -19.29
C GLU A 140 2.82 6.74 -18.79
N VAL A 141 2.84 6.43 -17.50
CA VAL A 141 3.89 5.62 -16.87
C VAL A 141 3.25 4.39 -16.24
N TRP A 142 3.80 3.21 -16.54
CA TRP A 142 3.31 1.94 -16.04
C TRP A 142 3.79 1.65 -14.62
N VAL A 143 2.91 1.05 -13.82
CA VAL A 143 3.20 0.61 -12.47
C VAL A 143 2.70 -0.81 -12.29
N PHE A 144 3.62 -1.71 -11.95
CA PHE A 144 3.34 -3.14 -11.93
C PHE A 144 3.28 -3.72 -10.51
N GLY A 145 2.16 -4.36 -10.19
CA GLY A 145 1.94 -5.02 -8.91
C GLY A 145 1.55 -4.09 -7.77
N PHE A 146 1.23 -4.69 -6.62
CA PHE A 146 0.90 -3.93 -5.41
C PHE A 146 2.10 -3.18 -4.83
N GLU A 147 3.28 -3.79 -4.86
CA GLU A 147 4.51 -3.23 -4.29
C GLU A 147 4.91 -1.92 -4.98
N ALA A 148 4.95 -1.91 -6.32
CA ALA A 148 5.24 -0.70 -7.08
C ALA A 148 4.15 0.37 -6.94
N ARG A 149 2.89 -0.02 -6.73
CA ARG A 149 1.81 0.93 -6.40
C ARG A 149 1.93 1.51 -4.99
N ASN A 150 2.68 0.85 -4.11
CA ASN A 150 3.05 1.33 -2.78
C ASN A 150 1.89 1.97 -2.02
N ARG A 151 0.87 1.16 -1.68
CA ARG A 151 -0.31 1.57 -0.90
C ARG A 151 -1.15 2.69 -1.53
N ALA A 152 -1.00 2.98 -2.82
CA ALA A 152 -1.88 3.88 -3.57
C ALA A 152 -3.09 3.14 -4.15
N ILE A 153 -4.23 3.84 -4.20
CA ILE A 153 -5.48 3.32 -4.78
C ILE A 153 -5.88 4.07 -6.05
N ASP A 154 -6.85 3.53 -6.78
CA ASP A 154 -7.38 4.16 -7.99
C ASP A 154 -7.80 5.62 -7.76
N GLY A 155 -7.30 6.51 -8.61
CA GLY A 155 -7.57 7.93 -8.57
C GLY A 155 -6.72 8.74 -7.58
N ASP A 156 -5.87 8.11 -6.76
CA ASP A 156 -4.89 8.84 -5.92
C ASP A 156 -3.97 9.71 -6.81
N GLU A 157 -3.62 10.90 -6.34
CA GLU A 157 -2.51 11.66 -6.92
C GLU A 157 -1.22 11.23 -6.24
N VAL A 158 -0.24 10.80 -7.02
CA VAL A 158 0.97 10.14 -6.53
C VAL A 158 2.23 10.77 -7.10
N TYR A 159 3.31 10.66 -6.34
CA TYR A 159 4.67 10.88 -6.83
C TYR A 159 5.28 9.54 -7.23
N ILE A 160 5.95 9.54 -8.38
CA ILE A 160 6.67 8.39 -8.89
C ILE A 160 8.12 8.68 -9.20
N ARG A 161 8.90 7.60 -9.15
CA ARG A 161 10.25 7.54 -9.69
C ARG A 161 10.27 6.51 -10.81
N LEU A 162 10.91 6.85 -11.92
CA LEU A 162 11.11 5.91 -13.02
C LEU A 162 12.03 4.78 -12.59
N LEU A 163 11.73 3.59 -13.08
CA LEU A 163 12.68 2.49 -13.08
C LEU A 163 13.74 2.75 -14.16
N PRO A 164 14.96 2.23 -13.98
CA PRO A 164 15.93 2.02 -15.06
C PRO A 164 15.28 1.44 -16.33
N GLN A 165 15.76 1.89 -17.50
CA GLN A 165 15.15 1.56 -18.80
C GLN A 165 15.16 0.05 -19.11
N ASN A 166 16.16 -0.68 -18.61
CA ASN A 166 16.24 -2.14 -18.72
C ASN A 166 15.14 -2.89 -17.95
N MET A 167 14.49 -2.23 -17.00
CA MET A 167 13.35 -2.77 -16.24
C MET A 167 11.99 -2.24 -16.75
N TRP A 168 11.99 -1.53 -17.88
CA TRP A 168 10.74 -1.20 -18.55
C TRP A 168 10.21 -2.45 -19.24
N ALA A 169 8.96 -2.77 -18.99
CA ALA A 169 8.37 -4.04 -19.39
C ALA A 169 7.07 -3.80 -20.17
N PRO A 170 6.75 -4.68 -21.14
CA PRO A 170 5.41 -4.74 -21.69
C PRO A 170 4.47 -5.31 -20.61
N SER A 171 3.25 -4.77 -20.55
CA SER A 171 2.22 -4.90 -19.50
C SER A 171 2.13 -6.24 -18.73
N THR A 172 2.43 -7.36 -19.38
CA THR A 172 2.17 -8.71 -18.86
C THR A 172 3.44 -9.45 -18.38
N ALA A 173 4.64 -9.02 -18.76
CA ALA A 173 5.89 -9.76 -18.49
C ALA A 173 6.54 -9.42 -17.13
N SER A 174 6.19 -8.29 -16.52
CA SER A 174 6.82 -7.79 -15.28
C SER A 174 6.38 -8.51 -14.01
N SER A 175 5.17 -9.08 -13.96
CA SER A 175 4.69 -9.80 -12.77
C SER A 175 5.44 -11.11 -12.53
N PHE A 176 5.96 -11.72 -13.60
CA PHE A 176 6.83 -12.90 -13.52
C PHE A 176 8.24 -12.49 -13.10
N LEU A 177 8.82 -11.48 -13.77
CA LEU A 177 10.19 -11.02 -13.48
C LEU A 177 10.38 -10.46 -12.06
N LEU A 178 9.36 -9.83 -11.46
CA LEU A 178 9.46 -9.29 -10.09
C LEU A 178 9.29 -10.38 -9.01
N LYS A 179 8.56 -11.47 -9.30
CA LYS A 179 8.43 -12.61 -8.37
C LYS A 179 9.73 -13.41 -8.28
N ASP A 180 10.41 -13.57 -9.40
CA ASP A 180 11.63 -14.38 -9.50
C ASP A 180 12.85 -13.72 -8.81
N ILE A 181 12.78 -12.42 -8.46
CA ILE A 181 13.80 -11.73 -7.67
C ILE A 181 13.56 -11.88 -6.15
N ALA A 182 12.33 -12.18 -5.73
CA ALA A 182 11.95 -12.32 -4.33
C ALA A 182 12.07 -13.77 -3.80
N ASP A 183 12.00 -14.78 -4.67
CA ASP A 183 12.11 -16.21 -4.32
C ASP A 183 13.37 -16.83 -4.94
N ALA A 184 14.54 -16.44 -4.45
CA ALA A 184 15.83 -17.00 -4.87
C ALA A 184 16.15 -18.38 -4.26
N ASP A 185 15.15 -19.27 -4.10
CA ASP A 185 15.37 -20.63 -3.54
C ASP A 185 14.55 -21.74 -4.23
N ARG A 186 14.17 -21.52 -5.50
CA ARG A 186 13.52 -22.56 -6.32
C ARG A 186 14.29 -22.79 -7.63
N PRO A 187 14.95 -23.95 -7.82
CA PRO A 187 15.63 -24.23 -9.08
C PRO A 187 14.59 -24.73 -10.08
N THR A 188 14.19 -23.86 -11.02
CA THR A 188 13.63 -24.35 -12.28
C THR A 188 14.13 -23.45 -13.41
N LEU A 189 15.32 -23.81 -13.89
CA LEU A 189 15.92 -23.31 -15.11
C LEU A 189 15.02 -23.63 -16.30
N ALA A 190 14.30 -22.62 -16.79
CA ALA A 190 13.80 -22.58 -18.15
C ALA A 190 14.15 -21.21 -18.76
N LYS A 191 15.40 -21.09 -19.22
CA LYS A 191 15.87 -20.26 -20.33
C LYS A 191 15.09 -18.95 -20.56
N ILE A 192 15.33 -17.95 -19.73
CA ILE A 192 15.22 -16.56 -20.18
C ILE A 192 16.60 -16.21 -20.69
N ASN A 193 16.73 -16.04 -22.00
CA ASN A 193 17.95 -15.58 -22.65
C ASN A 193 18.43 -14.31 -21.94
N THR A 194 19.46 -14.43 -21.11
CA THR A 194 20.42 -13.36 -20.84
C THR A 194 21.24 -13.18 -22.11
N GLY A 195 20.57 -12.75 -23.17
CA GLY A 195 21.21 -12.19 -24.34
C GLY A 195 21.62 -10.77 -23.98
N THR A 196 22.91 -10.60 -23.72
CA THR A 196 23.61 -9.33 -23.85
C THR A 196 23.42 -8.82 -25.27
N THR A 197 22.35 -8.06 -25.50
CA THR A 197 22.25 -7.09 -26.58
C THR A 197 21.69 -5.81 -25.97
N GLU A 198 22.58 -4.85 -25.73
CA GLU A 198 22.21 -3.47 -25.46
C GLU A 198 21.58 -2.86 -26.72
N GLU A 199 20.30 -3.16 -26.93
CA GLU A 199 19.48 -2.47 -27.92
C GLU A 199 19.00 -1.13 -27.30
N PRO A 200 19.05 -0.02 -28.06
CA PRO A 200 18.85 1.31 -27.51
C PRO A 200 17.45 1.46 -26.89
N GLY A 201 17.42 2.03 -25.68
CA GLY A 201 16.24 2.21 -24.85
C GLY A 201 15.08 2.89 -25.57
N GLY A 202 14.09 2.10 -25.99
CA GLY A 202 12.92 2.62 -26.69
C GLY A 202 11.76 1.64 -26.89
N LYS A 203 12.00 0.32 -26.75
CA LYS A 203 10.99 -0.70 -27.09
C LYS A 203 9.78 -0.74 -26.15
N TYR A 204 9.96 -0.39 -24.88
CA TYR A 204 8.91 -0.52 -23.88
C TYR A 204 8.45 0.83 -23.31
N PRO A 205 7.18 0.95 -22.91
CA PRO A 205 6.68 2.17 -22.30
C PRO A 205 7.37 2.40 -20.95
N PRO A 206 7.52 3.67 -20.52
CA PRO A 206 8.21 3.98 -19.28
C PRO A 206 7.49 3.32 -18.08
N SER A 207 8.27 2.67 -17.22
CA SER A 207 7.78 2.06 -15.98
C SER A 207 8.32 2.81 -14.76
N GLY A 208 7.55 2.79 -13.66
CA GLY A 208 7.91 3.47 -12.43
C GLY A 208 7.32 2.83 -11.18
N VAL A 209 7.75 3.37 -10.04
CA VAL A 209 7.28 3.00 -8.70
C VAL A 209 6.76 4.22 -7.96
N VAL A 210 5.70 4.05 -7.19
CA VAL A 210 5.13 5.07 -6.31
C VAL A 210 6.03 5.25 -5.09
N VAL A 211 6.52 6.47 -4.91
CA VAL A 211 7.42 6.85 -3.82
C VAL A 211 6.74 7.70 -2.75
N GLY A 212 5.55 8.22 -3.05
CA GLY A 212 4.73 8.96 -2.11
C GLY A 212 3.37 9.32 -2.71
N ILE A 213 2.46 9.75 -1.85
CA ILE A 213 1.07 10.01 -2.22
C ILE A 213 0.79 11.46 -1.89
N LEU A 214 0.50 12.25 -2.92
CA LEU A 214 0.22 13.68 -2.83
C LEU A 214 -1.18 13.93 -2.31
N LYS A 215 -2.18 13.22 -2.84
CA LYS A 215 -3.58 13.37 -2.48
C LYS A 215 -4.29 12.03 -2.55
N ARG A 216 -4.97 11.67 -1.46
CA ARG A 216 -5.81 10.48 -1.39
C ARG A 216 -7.16 10.71 -2.06
N ASN A 217 -7.66 9.69 -2.76
CA ASN A 217 -8.98 9.60 -3.35
C ASN A 217 -9.85 8.56 -2.60
N TRP A 218 -9.72 8.53 -1.28
CA TRP A 218 -10.50 7.60 -0.44
C TRP A 218 -11.96 8.04 -0.44
N ARG A 219 -12.84 7.10 -0.80
CA ARG A 219 -14.29 7.28 -0.83
C ARG A 219 -14.96 6.16 -0.07
N ASP A 220 -16.26 6.32 0.15
CA ASP A 220 -17.09 5.18 0.56
C ASP A 220 -17.17 4.18 -0.60
N PHE A 221 -17.06 2.90 -0.24
CA PHE A 221 -17.15 1.79 -1.17
C PHE A 221 -18.00 0.69 -0.55
N VAL A 222 -18.59 -0.13 -1.40
CA VAL A 222 -19.40 -1.27 -0.98
C VAL A 222 -18.50 -2.47 -0.81
N CYS A 223 -18.66 -3.21 0.28
CA CYS A 223 -17.91 -4.41 0.56
C CYS A 223 -18.80 -5.53 1.11
N THR A 224 -18.39 -6.78 0.90
CA THR A 224 -19.01 -7.97 1.47
C THR A 224 -17.99 -8.70 2.33
N LEU A 225 -18.40 -9.18 3.50
CA LEU A 225 -17.48 -9.93 4.37
C LEU A 225 -17.17 -11.30 3.77
N GLN A 226 -15.90 -11.64 3.73
CA GLN A 226 -15.45 -13.00 3.47
C GLN A 226 -15.59 -13.80 4.76
N VAL A 227 -16.35 -14.89 4.68
CA VAL A 227 -16.51 -15.84 5.78
C VAL A 227 -15.36 -16.85 5.69
N ASP A 228 -14.44 -16.78 6.65
CA ASP A 228 -13.41 -17.81 6.80
C ASP A 228 -13.86 -18.76 7.93
N GLU A 229 -14.33 -19.96 7.57
CA GLU A 229 -14.88 -20.95 8.52
C GLU A 229 -13.90 -21.36 9.62
N ARG A 230 -12.60 -21.15 9.39
CA ARG A 230 -11.51 -21.48 10.32
C ARG A 230 -11.33 -20.45 11.42
N THR A 231 -11.82 -19.23 11.23
CA THR A 231 -11.53 -18.08 12.10
C THR A 231 -12.76 -17.78 12.95
N LYS A 232 -12.76 -18.25 14.20
CA LYS A 232 -13.80 -17.91 15.19
C LYS A 232 -13.66 -16.49 15.74
N ASP A 233 -12.57 -15.80 15.40
CA ASP A 233 -12.30 -14.44 15.81
C ASP A 233 -13.06 -13.44 14.94
N PHE A 234 -14.30 -13.17 15.32
CA PHE A 234 -15.15 -12.18 14.66
C PHE A 234 -14.67 -10.74 14.80
N ARG A 235 -13.63 -10.47 15.61
CA ARG A 235 -13.12 -9.11 15.86
C ARG A 235 -12.41 -8.48 14.67
N SER A 236 -11.83 -9.28 13.77
CA SER A 236 -11.10 -8.79 12.60
C SER A 236 -11.42 -9.67 11.41
N VAL A 237 -12.27 -9.16 10.52
CA VAL A 237 -12.76 -9.87 9.33
C VAL A 237 -12.23 -9.21 8.06
N ILE A 238 -12.16 -9.97 6.97
CA ILE A 238 -11.76 -9.44 5.68
C ILE A 238 -13.01 -9.08 4.86
N GLY A 239 -13.10 -7.82 4.46
CA GLY A 239 -14.07 -7.34 3.48
C GLY A 239 -13.51 -7.43 2.06
N VAL A 240 -14.34 -7.87 1.12
CA VAL A 240 -14.07 -7.87 -0.32
C VAL A 240 -14.84 -6.70 -0.93
N PRO A 241 -14.17 -5.64 -1.43
CA PRO A 241 -14.85 -4.56 -2.12
C PRO A 241 -15.55 -5.03 -3.40
N LEU A 242 -16.64 -4.36 -3.77
CA LEU A 242 -17.34 -4.60 -5.04
C LEU A 242 -16.50 -4.10 -6.22
N ASP A 243 -15.83 -2.96 -6.07
CA ASP A 243 -14.84 -2.46 -7.04
C ASP A 243 -13.51 -3.21 -6.88
N ARG A 244 -13.21 -4.11 -7.83
CA ARG A 244 -11.99 -4.94 -7.82
C ARG A 244 -10.68 -4.15 -7.89
N ARG A 245 -10.74 -2.84 -8.21
CA ARG A 245 -9.56 -1.95 -8.19
C ARG A 245 -9.12 -1.63 -6.77
N LEU A 246 -10.00 -1.77 -5.78
CA LEU A 246 -9.65 -1.70 -4.37
C LEU A 246 -9.16 -3.07 -3.89
N PRO A 247 -8.07 -3.14 -3.11
CA PRO A 247 -7.65 -4.38 -2.48
C PRO A 247 -8.67 -4.85 -1.45
N ARG A 248 -8.61 -6.12 -1.07
CA ARG A 248 -9.31 -6.62 0.13
C ARG A 248 -8.96 -5.75 1.33
N VAL A 249 -9.91 -5.56 2.24
CA VAL A 249 -9.78 -4.66 3.39
C VAL A 249 -9.97 -5.41 4.69
N ARG A 250 -9.24 -5.03 5.74
CA ARG A 250 -9.46 -5.54 7.09
C ARG A 250 -10.46 -4.65 7.80
N ILE A 251 -11.52 -5.24 8.34
CA ILE A 251 -12.57 -4.54 9.08
C ILE A 251 -12.59 -5.08 10.50
N GLN A 252 -12.42 -4.18 11.47
CA GLN A 252 -12.55 -4.52 12.88
C GLN A 252 -13.98 -4.23 13.34
N THR A 253 -14.72 -5.27 13.74
CA THR A 253 -16.11 -5.15 14.19
C THR A 253 -16.44 -6.24 15.20
N GLY A 254 -17.25 -5.93 16.21
CA GLY A 254 -17.81 -6.95 17.13
C GLY A 254 -19.07 -7.63 16.58
N GLN A 255 -19.67 -7.07 15.53
CA GLN A 255 -20.96 -7.49 14.97
C GLN A 255 -20.79 -8.29 13.67
N ALA A 256 -19.61 -8.89 13.42
CA ALA A 256 -19.39 -9.63 12.19
C ALA A 256 -20.49 -10.66 11.87
N PRO A 257 -21.04 -11.45 12.83
CA PRO A 257 -22.07 -12.43 12.53
C PRO A 257 -23.35 -11.85 11.88
N THR A 258 -23.76 -10.63 12.23
CA THR A 258 -24.95 -9.98 11.67
C THR A 258 -24.68 -9.30 10.33
N LEU A 259 -23.42 -8.94 10.07
CA LEU A 259 -22.98 -8.29 8.84
C LEU A 259 -22.64 -9.29 7.71
N ILE A 260 -22.57 -10.59 8.03
CA ILE A 260 -22.42 -11.66 7.04
C ILE A 260 -23.64 -11.65 6.11
N LYS A 261 -23.41 -11.94 4.82
CA LYS A 261 -24.44 -11.94 3.75
C LYS A 261 -25.15 -10.58 3.54
N GLN A 262 -24.53 -9.48 3.97
CA GLN A 262 -25.01 -8.13 3.70
C GLN A 262 -24.06 -7.36 2.77
N ARG A 263 -24.60 -6.42 2.01
CA ARG A 263 -23.84 -5.35 1.33
C ARG A 263 -23.55 -4.26 2.35
N LEU A 264 -22.28 -4.01 2.61
CA LEU A 264 -21.84 -3.06 3.61
C LEU A 264 -21.25 -1.82 2.95
N LEU A 265 -21.56 -0.65 3.49
CA LEU A 265 -20.84 0.57 3.19
C LEU A 265 -19.60 0.66 4.09
N CYS A 266 -18.44 0.77 3.48
CA CYS A 266 -17.13 0.67 4.13
C CYS A 266 -16.28 1.90 3.75
N ARG A 267 -15.41 2.37 4.65
CA ARG A 267 -14.45 3.45 4.36
C ARG A 267 -13.05 3.07 4.82
N LEU A 268 -12.05 3.41 4.00
CA LEU A 268 -10.65 3.21 4.36
C LEU A 268 -10.25 4.13 5.52
N ARG A 269 -9.53 3.57 6.49
CA ARG A 269 -9.02 4.27 7.67
C ARG A 269 -7.51 4.51 7.58
N GLY A 270 -6.76 3.50 7.14
CA GLY A 270 -5.31 3.54 7.18
C GLY A 270 -4.69 2.35 6.46
N TRP A 271 -3.48 2.54 5.92
CA TRP A 271 -2.71 1.47 5.31
C TRP A 271 -1.27 1.54 5.80
N PRO A 272 -0.94 0.80 6.88
CA PRO A 272 0.40 0.79 7.44
C PRO A 272 1.39 0.06 6.50
N PRO A 273 2.67 0.46 6.44
CA PRO A 273 3.67 -0.12 5.54
C PRO A 273 3.96 -1.61 5.83
N GLU A 274 3.75 -2.05 7.07
CA GLU A 274 3.94 -3.44 7.51
C GLU A 274 2.84 -4.37 6.99
N SER A 275 1.68 -3.83 6.60
CA SER A 275 0.53 -4.64 6.21
C SER A 275 0.26 -4.65 4.71
N LYS A 276 0.09 -5.85 4.14
CA LYS A 276 -0.38 -6.04 2.76
C LYS A 276 -1.84 -5.61 2.55
N ILE A 277 -2.62 -5.52 3.62
CA ILE A 277 -4.08 -5.29 3.60
C ILE A 277 -4.37 -3.96 4.31
N PRO A 278 -5.07 -3.00 3.69
CA PRO A 278 -5.48 -1.78 4.37
C PRO A 278 -6.56 -2.04 5.43
N ASN A 279 -6.58 -1.18 6.44
CA ASN A 279 -7.63 -1.14 7.45
C ASN A 279 -8.79 -0.26 6.97
N ALA A 280 -10.00 -0.77 7.13
CA ALA A 280 -11.25 -0.08 6.86
C ALA A 280 -12.16 -0.16 8.09
N TYR A 281 -13.15 0.73 8.15
CA TYR A 281 -14.22 0.64 9.12
C TYR A 281 -15.58 0.55 8.41
N TYR A 282 -16.50 -0.12 9.08
CA TYR A 282 -17.88 -0.28 8.66
C TYR A 282 -18.67 1.00 8.98
N VAL A 283 -19.45 1.47 8.00
CA VAL A 283 -20.28 2.69 8.12
C VAL A 283 -21.75 2.32 8.34
N LYS A 284 -22.34 1.55 7.42
CA LYS A 284 -23.75 1.09 7.49
C LYS A 284 -24.00 -0.13 6.62
N SER A 285 -25.02 -0.91 6.94
CA SER A 285 -25.53 -1.97 6.06
C SER A 285 -26.48 -1.35 5.05
N LEU A 286 -26.31 -1.70 3.78
CA LEU A 286 -27.26 -1.35 2.71
C LEU A 286 -28.43 -2.34 2.69
N GLY A 287 -28.16 -3.62 2.92
CA GLY A 287 -29.17 -4.68 2.96
C GLY A 287 -28.59 -6.06 2.64
N PRO A 288 -29.44 -7.10 2.51
CA PRO A 288 -29.01 -8.45 2.17
C PRO A 288 -28.50 -8.55 0.73
N ILE A 289 -27.52 -9.44 0.49
CA ILE A 289 -27.00 -9.69 -0.86
C ILE A 289 -28.10 -10.34 -1.72
N GLY A 290 -28.24 -9.88 -2.97
CA GLY A 290 -29.20 -10.42 -3.93
C GLY A 290 -30.57 -9.76 -3.90
N ASP A 291 -30.83 -8.86 -2.94
CA ASP A 291 -32.01 -8.02 -2.95
C ASP A 291 -31.89 -6.90 -4.00
N PRO A 292 -32.88 -6.73 -4.92
CA PRO A 292 -32.80 -5.74 -6.00
C PRO A 292 -32.61 -4.30 -5.52
N GLU A 293 -33.29 -3.90 -4.44
CA GLU A 293 -33.17 -2.54 -3.89
C GLU A 293 -31.76 -2.32 -3.34
N THR A 294 -31.25 -3.29 -2.59
CA THR A 294 -29.90 -3.27 -2.03
C THR A 294 -28.82 -3.19 -3.13
N GLU A 295 -28.92 -4.01 -4.18
CA GLU A 295 -27.95 -4.01 -5.28
C GLU A 295 -28.02 -2.70 -6.09
N THR A 296 -29.21 -2.13 -6.27
CA THR A 296 -29.40 -0.82 -6.89
C THR A 296 -28.69 0.27 -6.09
N GLN A 297 -28.92 0.30 -4.77
CA GLN A 297 -28.23 1.24 -3.88
C GLN A 297 -26.70 1.05 -3.89
N ALA A 298 -26.22 -0.20 -3.93
CA ALA A 298 -24.81 -0.50 -4.00
C ALA A 298 -24.16 0.07 -5.28
N ILE A 299 -24.83 -0.05 -6.42
CA ILE A 299 -24.38 0.53 -7.69
C ILE A 299 -24.35 2.06 -7.61
N CYS A 300 -25.40 2.68 -7.05
CA CYS A 300 -25.45 4.14 -6.87
C CYS A 300 -24.29 4.67 -6.02
N VAL A 301 -23.96 3.98 -4.92
CA VAL A 301 -22.79 4.32 -4.08
C VAL A 301 -21.49 4.20 -4.88
N GLU A 302 -21.30 3.10 -5.61
CA GLU A 302 -20.05 2.87 -6.35
C GLU A 302 -19.82 3.87 -7.49
N ARG A 303 -20.88 4.44 -8.03
CA ARG A 303 -20.82 5.47 -9.08
C ARG A 303 -20.86 6.89 -8.55
N GLY A 304 -20.96 7.09 -7.24
CA GLY A 304 -21.05 8.41 -6.62
C GLY A 304 -22.38 9.12 -6.88
N VAL A 305 -23.44 8.36 -7.16
CA VAL A 305 -24.82 8.86 -7.42
C VAL A 305 -25.68 8.80 -6.14
N PHE A 306 -25.21 8.12 -5.10
CA PHE A 306 -25.93 8.03 -3.83
C PHE A 306 -25.97 9.38 -3.13
N HIS A 307 -27.16 9.95 -3.02
CA HIS A 307 -27.45 11.18 -2.30
C HIS A 307 -28.36 10.86 -1.11
N PRO A 308 -28.09 11.44 0.07
CA PRO A 308 -29.06 11.40 1.16
C PRO A 308 -30.38 12.04 0.70
N PRO A 309 -31.51 11.70 1.34
CA PRO A 309 -32.76 12.40 1.07
C PRO A 309 -32.58 13.91 1.26
N PHE A 310 -33.34 14.69 0.48
CA PHE A 310 -33.26 16.14 0.57
C PHE A 310 -33.50 16.60 2.01
N PRO A 311 -32.63 17.45 2.58
CA PRO A 311 -32.82 17.95 3.92
C PRO A 311 -34.13 18.76 4.00
N PRO A 312 -34.82 18.76 5.15
CA PRO A 312 -36.15 19.37 5.28
C PRO A 312 -36.20 20.86 4.90
N PHE A 313 -35.10 21.60 5.08
CA PHE A 313 -35.04 23.02 4.70
C PHE A 313 -35.10 23.23 3.18
N LEU A 314 -34.60 22.29 2.36
CA LEU A 314 -34.77 22.34 0.91
C LEU A 314 -36.20 21.95 0.51
N LEU A 315 -36.80 21.00 1.22
CA LEU A 315 -38.18 20.60 0.99
C LEU A 315 -39.18 21.73 1.25
N LYS A 316 -38.88 22.64 2.20
CA LYS A 316 -39.69 23.86 2.44
C LYS A 316 -39.72 24.84 1.27
N GLY A 317 -38.75 24.76 0.37
CA GLY A 317 -38.72 25.58 -0.85
C GLY A 317 -39.52 24.98 -2.02
N LEU A 318 -40.09 23.79 -1.84
CA LEU A 318 -41.00 23.22 -2.83
C LEU A 318 -42.30 24.04 -2.85
N PRO A 319 -42.88 24.29 -4.04
CA PRO A 319 -44.20 24.91 -4.10
C PRO A 319 -45.19 24.07 -3.31
N GLU A 320 -46.08 24.72 -2.58
CA GLU A 320 -47.20 24.04 -1.94
C GLU A 320 -47.97 23.31 -3.03
N ARG A 321 -48.15 22.00 -2.85
CA ARG A 321 -48.87 21.18 -3.80
C ARG A 321 -50.30 21.69 -3.84
N GLU A 322 -50.66 22.46 -4.87
CA GLU A 322 -52.07 22.77 -5.15
C GLU A 322 -52.79 21.43 -5.30
N GLY A 323 -53.68 21.15 -4.34
CA GLY A 323 -54.42 19.90 -4.28
C GLY A 323 -55.29 19.73 -5.53
N ASN A 324 -55.29 18.51 -6.08
CA ASN A 324 -56.13 18.08 -7.19
C ASN A 324 -56.12 18.99 -8.43
N SER A 325 -55.13 18.80 -9.31
CA SER A 325 -55.38 18.96 -10.73
C SER A 325 -56.34 17.84 -11.17
N THR A 326 -57.65 18.05 -10.98
CA THR A 326 -58.62 17.55 -11.95
C THR A 326 -58.23 18.21 -13.26
N GLY A 327 -57.37 17.54 -14.04
CA GLY A 327 -57.18 17.91 -15.43
C GLY A 327 -58.56 17.90 -16.05
N GLY A 328 -59.02 19.05 -16.51
CA GLY A 328 -60.26 19.13 -17.26
C GLY A 328 -60.15 18.16 -18.43
N GLU A 329 -61.04 17.18 -18.46
CA GLU A 329 -61.46 16.56 -19.71
C GLU A 329 -62.08 17.68 -20.55
N GLU A 330 -61.26 18.40 -21.31
CA GLU A 330 -61.76 19.09 -22.50
C GLU A 330 -61.85 18.04 -23.61
N GLU A 331 -63.09 17.63 -23.87
CA GLU A 331 -63.50 16.95 -25.10
C GLU A 331 -62.94 17.68 -26.33
N ILE A 332 -62.23 16.95 -27.19
CA ILE A 332 -62.16 17.21 -28.63
C ILE A 332 -62.34 15.89 -29.37
#